data_AF-A0A7S2JWN0-F1
#
_entry.id   AF-A0A7S2JWN0-F1
#
_cell.length_a   1.000
_cell.length_b   1.000
_cell.length_c   1.000
_cell.angle_alpha   90.00
_cell.angle_beta   90.00
_cell.angle_gamma   90.00
#
_symmetry.space_group_name_H-M   'P 1'
#
loop_
_entity.id
_entity.type
_entity.pdbx_description
1 polymer ?
#
loop_
_entity_poly.entity_id
_entity_poly.type
_entity_poly.pdbx_seq_one_letter_code
_entity_poly.pdbx_strand_id
1 'polypeptide(L)'
;GACGMAMLFDSPIGGIVYMFEEITSSSWPMEVTMRAFVGTTVCAVLSRCLLQLSRHSIKAFVVYEFHPRPDSWSWQDMPWFVILSVVLGAFSAYHTRACLAVAAVRQQAIKSVRKSLQQAAKIVEAVAFIAVCALSYTMVSLLARCYDVPHGEVELVRFNCPENQYNPVASLLLTTSEGAVKKLFSAHNAGELHLGNECLAFVAYTLFNVCLTGVAVPSGNFTGSMLIG
;
A
#
# COMPACT_ATOMS: atom_id res chain seq x y z
N GLY A 1 -12.50 3.15 -12.02
CA GLY A 1 -11.16 3.69 -11.74
C GLY A 1 -11.24 4.98 -10.96
N ALA A 2 -11.45 6.12 -11.64
CA ALA A 2 -11.44 7.47 -11.03
C ALA A 2 -12.27 7.59 -9.74
N CYS A 3 -13.53 7.17 -9.72
CA CYS A 3 -14.37 7.26 -8.51
C CYS A 3 -13.80 6.46 -7.31
N GLY A 4 -13.16 5.31 -7.57
CA GLY A 4 -12.52 4.51 -6.53
C GLY A 4 -11.29 5.21 -5.95
N MET A 5 -10.45 5.78 -6.82
CA MET A 5 -9.30 6.59 -6.39
C MET A 5 -9.75 7.85 -5.62
N ALA A 6 -10.81 8.50 -6.08
CA ALA A 6 -11.41 9.65 -5.41
C ALA A 6 -11.90 9.32 -4.00
N MET A 7 -12.46 8.12 -3.78
CA MET A 7 -12.89 7.65 -2.47
C MET A 7 -11.70 7.25 -1.57
N LEU A 8 -10.71 6.53 -2.10
CA LEU A 8 -9.54 6.03 -1.33
C LEU A 8 -8.57 7.15 -0.91
N PHE A 9 -8.42 8.18 -1.74
CA PHE A 9 -7.48 9.27 -1.48
C PHE A 9 -8.19 10.59 -1.14
N ASP A 10 -9.52 10.58 -1.08
CA ASP A 10 -10.33 11.79 -0.89
C ASP A 10 -9.98 12.90 -1.91
N SER A 11 -9.57 12.49 -3.12
CA SER A 11 -9.03 13.37 -4.17
C SER A 11 -9.78 13.16 -5.49
N PRO A 12 -10.93 13.84 -5.70
CA PRO A 12 -11.72 13.73 -6.91
C PRO A 12 -10.94 14.04 -8.18
N ILE A 13 -10.16 15.13 -8.15
CA ILE A 13 -9.35 15.57 -9.30
C ILE A 13 -8.17 14.62 -9.52
N GLY A 14 -7.49 14.20 -8.44
CA GLY A 14 -6.37 13.25 -8.53
C GLY A 14 -6.78 11.92 -9.16
N GLY A 15 -7.97 11.41 -8.82
CA GLY A 15 -8.51 10.19 -9.43
C GLY A 15 -8.78 10.32 -10.94
N ILE A 16 -9.11 11.50 -11.44
CA ILE A 16 -9.31 11.75 -12.88
C ILE A 16 -7.96 11.82 -13.60
N VAL A 17 -7.00 12.56 -13.04
CA VAL A 17 -5.64 12.67 -13.61
C VAL A 17 -4.98 11.30 -13.66
N TYR A 18 -5.11 10.49 -12.60
CA TYR A 18 -4.64 9.11 -12.59
C TYR A 18 -5.27 8.26 -13.72
N MET A 19 -6.54 8.48 -14.06
CA MET A 19 -7.15 7.80 -15.20
C MET A 19 -6.67 8.32 -16.56
N PHE A 20 -6.30 9.61 -16.68
CA PHE A 20 -5.66 10.11 -17.91
C PHE A 20 -4.29 9.49 -18.15
N GLU A 21 -3.53 9.28 -17.07
CA GLU A 21 -2.21 8.64 -17.14
C GLU A 21 -2.33 7.16 -17.49
N GLU A 22 -3.26 6.44 -16.85
CA GLU A 22 -3.38 4.98 -17.00
C GLU A 22 -4.07 4.58 -18.31
N ILE A 23 -5.09 5.33 -18.74
CA ILE A 23 -5.85 5.06 -19.95
C ILE A 23 -5.34 6.02 -21.00
N THR A 24 -4.15 5.75 -21.57
CA THR A 24 -3.51 6.56 -22.63
C THR A 24 -4.54 7.10 -23.63
N SER A 25 -4.93 8.35 -23.45
CA SER A 25 -6.09 8.90 -24.15
C SER A 25 -5.62 9.82 -25.26
N SER A 26 -5.28 9.25 -26.40
CA SER A 26 -5.09 10.04 -27.62
C SER A 26 -6.36 10.82 -28.03
N SER A 27 -7.51 10.50 -27.44
CA SER A 27 -8.78 11.20 -27.64
C SER A 27 -9.67 11.12 -26.39
N TRP A 28 -9.36 11.92 -25.35
CA TRP A 28 -10.28 12.10 -24.21
C TRP A 28 -11.20 13.30 -24.43
N PRO A 29 -12.51 13.10 -24.66
CA PRO A 29 -13.43 14.21 -24.86
C PRO A 29 -13.73 14.93 -23.54
N MET A 30 -13.86 16.26 -23.61
CA MET A 30 -14.16 17.11 -22.45
C MET A 30 -15.45 16.72 -21.71
N GLU A 31 -16.44 16.18 -22.44
CA GLU A 31 -17.69 15.69 -21.86
C GLU A 31 -17.45 14.54 -20.87
N VAL A 32 -16.52 13.62 -21.16
CA VAL A 32 -16.21 12.51 -20.26
C VAL A 32 -15.47 13.01 -19.02
N THR A 33 -14.62 14.05 -19.15
CA THR A 33 -14.01 14.71 -17.98
C THR A 33 -15.06 15.27 -17.03
N MET A 34 -16.07 15.96 -17.56
CA MET A 34 -17.13 16.55 -16.74
C MET A 34 -17.99 15.47 -16.06
N ARG A 35 -18.33 14.41 -16.78
CA ARG A 35 -19.03 13.25 -16.20
C ARG A 35 -18.19 12.57 -15.11
N ALA A 36 -16.88 12.42 -15.34
CA ALA A 36 -15.96 11.87 -14.36
C ALA A 36 -15.87 12.76 -13.11
N PHE A 37 -15.77 14.08 -13.27
CA PHE A 37 -15.72 15.04 -12.17
C PHE A 37 -16.96 15.00 -11.28
N VAL A 38 -18.15 14.99 -11.89
CA VAL A 38 -19.40 14.84 -11.14
C VAL A 38 -19.42 13.49 -10.44
N GLY A 39 -19.08 12.41 -11.14
CA GLY A 39 -19.05 11.06 -10.59
C GLY A 39 -18.10 10.93 -9.39
N THR A 40 -16.86 11.43 -9.49
CA THR A 40 -15.87 11.37 -8.41
C THR A 40 -16.29 12.18 -7.20
N THR A 41 -16.90 13.35 -7.42
CA THR A 41 -17.38 14.22 -6.33
C THR A 41 -18.55 13.58 -5.60
N VAL A 42 -19.53 13.07 -6.35
CA VAL A 42 -20.69 12.37 -5.78
C VAL A 42 -20.25 11.14 -4.99
N CYS A 43 -19.34 10.31 -5.53
CA CYS A 43 -18.82 9.14 -4.83
C CYS A 43 -18.06 9.52 -3.54
N ALA A 44 -17.23 10.57 -3.57
CA ALA A 44 -16.52 11.03 -2.37
C ALA A 44 -17.50 11.52 -1.29
N VAL A 45 -18.50 12.34 -1.66
CA VAL A 45 -19.51 12.84 -0.72
C VAL A 45 -20.37 11.69 -0.15
N LEU A 46 -20.81 10.77 -1.00
CA LEU A 46 -21.60 9.61 -0.57
C LEU A 46 -20.79 8.71 0.37
N SER A 47 -19.51 8.48 0.08
CA SER A 47 -18.62 7.71 0.96
C SER A 47 -18.51 8.34 2.34
N ARG A 48 -18.29 9.66 2.41
CA ARG A 48 -18.25 10.40 3.68
C ARG A 48 -19.57 10.34 4.43
N CYS A 49 -20.69 10.52 3.72
CA CYS A 49 -22.03 10.43 4.30
C CYS A 49 -22.26 9.04 4.92
N LEU A 50 -21.95 7.97 4.19
CA LEU A 50 -22.10 6.60 4.69
C LEU A 50 -21.18 6.31 5.89
N LEU A 51 -19.93 6.76 5.87
CA LEU A 51 -19.03 6.65 7.02
C LEU A 51 -19.59 7.33 8.27
N GLN A 52 -20.10 8.55 8.12
CA GLN A 52 -20.72 9.31 9.20
C GLN A 52 -21.97 8.60 9.74
N LEU A 53 -22.82 8.06 8.85
CA LEU A 53 -23.99 7.26 9.24
C LEU A 53 -23.58 5.99 10.00
N SER A 54 -22.50 5.33 9.57
CA SER A 54 -21.98 4.13 10.21
C SER A 54 -21.15 4.41 11.47
N ARG A 55 -21.03 5.67 11.91
CA ARG A 55 -20.20 6.11 13.06
C ARG A 55 -18.73 5.69 12.95
N HIS A 56 -18.25 5.43 11.74
CA HIS A 56 -16.83 5.23 11.49
C HIS A 56 -16.16 6.57 11.25
N SER A 57 -14.88 6.68 11.60
CA SER A 57 -14.10 7.87 11.29
C SER A 57 -14.09 8.10 9.79
N ILE A 58 -14.32 9.34 9.35
CA ILE A 58 -14.19 9.74 7.93
C ILE A 58 -12.79 9.40 7.39
N LYS A 59 -11.81 9.36 8.30
CA LYS A 59 -10.41 9.01 8.07
C LYS A 59 -10.14 7.52 7.85
N ALA A 60 -11.16 6.65 7.96
CA ALA A 60 -10.99 5.20 7.88
C ALA A 60 -10.51 4.73 6.50
N PHE A 61 -10.99 5.37 5.42
CA PHE A 61 -10.66 5.00 4.03
C PHE A 61 -9.66 5.94 3.35
N VAL A 62 -9.35 7.08 3.97
CA VAL A 62 -8.48 8.10 3.37
C VAL A 62 -7.03 7.77 3.70
N VAL A 63 -6.31 7.21 2.74
CA VAL A 63 -4.92 6.72 2.92
C VAL A 63 -3.95 7.85 3.28
N TYR A 64 -4.20 9.07 2.80
CA TYR A 64 -3.30 10.21 2.97
C TYR A 64 -4.08 11.47 3.36
N GLU A 65 -3.71 12.09 4.48
CA GLU A 65 -4.22 13.40 4.92
C GLU A 65 -3.05 14.37 5.00
N PHE A 66 -3.17 15.52 4.31
CA PHE A 66 -2.15 16.55 4.37
C PHE A 66 -2.20 17.25 5.73
N HIS A 67 -1.19 16.99 6.56
CA HIS A 67 -0.96 17.77 7.77
C HIS A 67 0.10 18.85 7.47
N PRO A 68 -0.24 20.15 7.58
CA PRO A 68 0.74 21.21 7.36
C PRO A 68 1.83 21.09 8.43
N ARG A 69 3.03 20.69 8.02
CA ARG A 69 4.23 20.79 8.87
C ARG A 69 4.73 22.23 8.91
N PRO A 70 5.27 22.69 10.05
CA PRO A 70 5.94 23.97 10.13
C PRO A 70 7.28 24.00 9.37
N ASP A 71 7.87 22.84 9.06
CA ASP A 71 9.13 22.74 8.31
C ASP A 71 8.87 22.87 6.81
N SER A 72 9.24 24.02 6.24
CA SER A 72 9.23 24.24 4.80
C SER A 72 10.45 23.57 4.16
N TRP A 73 10.24 22.97 2.98
CA TRP A 73 11.34 22.46 2.16
C TRP A 73 12.21 23.63 1.66
N SER A 74 13.51 23.38 1.54
CA SER A 74 14.49 24.33 1.00
C SER A 74 14.93 23.89 -0.40
N TRP A 75 15.35 24.84 -1.24
CA TRP A 75 15.99 24.53 -2.53
C TRP A 75 17.25 23.66 -2.38
N GLN A 76 17.86 23.63 -1.20
CA GLN A 76 18.99 22.76 -0.88
C GLN A 76 18.59 21.28 -0.79
N ASP A 77 17.30 20.96 -0.63
CA ASP A 77 16.79 19.59 -0.57
C ASP A 77 16.57 18.98 -1.96
N MET A 78 16.53 19.81 -3.02
CA MET A 78 16.28 19.37 -4.39
C MET A 78 17.26 18.30 -4.90
N PRO A 79 18.60 18.43 -4.70
CA PRO A 79 19.54 17.38 -5.10
C PRO A 79 19.22 16.03 -4.44
N TRP A 80 18.79 16.03 -3.18
CA TRP A 80 18.40 14.81 -2.47
C TRP A 80 17.14 14.18 -3.06
N PHE A 81 16.13 14.98 -3.43
CA PHE A 81 14.93 14.47 -4.11
C PHE A 81 15.24 13.87 -5.48
N VAL A 82 16.18 14.45 -6.23
CA VAL A 82 16.62 13.90 -7.53
C VAL A 82 17.33 12.57 -7.33
N ILE A 83 18.26 12.48 -6.38
CA ILE A 83 18.98 11.23 -6.07
C ILE A 83 17.97 10.14 -5.64
N LEU A 84 17.05 10.48 -4.74
CA LEU A 84 15.99 9.57 -4.29
C LEU A 84 15.16 9.07 -5.46
N SER A 85 14.76 9.96 -6.37
CA SER A 85 13.96 9.63 -7.55
C SER A 85 14.68 8.68 -8.51
N VAL A 86 15.99 8.86 -8.73
CA VAL A 86 16.79 7.95 -9.57
C VAL A 86 16.89 6.57 -8.93
N VAL A 87 17.14 6.50 -7.62
CA VAL A 87 17.23 5.22 -6.88
C VAL A 87 15.89 4.49 -6.88
N LEU A 88 14.80 5.20 -6.57
CA LEU A 88 13.44 4.63 -6.58
C LEU A 88 13.00 4.21 -7.98
N GLY A 89 13.36 4.96 -9.03
CA GLY A 89 13.09 4.60 -10.42
C GLY A 89 13.80 3.30 -10.84
N ALA A 90 15.09 3.16 -10.48
CA ALA A 90 15.85 1.94 -10.73
C ALA A 90 15.29 0.74 -9.94
N PHE A 91 14.96 0.95 -8.66
CA PHE A 91 14.35 -0.07 -7.81
C PHE A 91 12.98 -0.49 -8.32
N SER A 92 12.13 0.45 -8.75
CA SER A 92 10.82 0.17 -9.35
C SER A 92 10.97 -0.68 -10.62
N ALA A 93 11.90 -0.34 -11.51
CA ALA A 93 12.18 -1.16 -12.69
C ALA A 93 12.62 -2.59 -12.34
N TYR A 94 13.48 -2.75 -11.32
CA TYR A 94 13.86 -4.06 -10.80
C TYR A 94 12.66 -4.83 -10.23
N HIS A 95 11.87 -4.18 -9.37
CA HIS A 95 10.70 -4.75 -8.73
C HIS A 95 9.68 -5.23 -9.76
N THR A 96 9.34 -4.40 -10.76
CA THR A 96 8.46 -4.79 -11.87
C THR A 96 8.98 -5.99 -12.64
N ARG A 97 10.28 -6.04 -12.94
CA ARG A 97 10.88 -7.21 -13.61
C ARG A 97 10.80 -8.47 -12.76
N ALA A 98 11.01 -8.37 -11.45
CA ALA A 98 10.86 -9.50 -10.53
C ALA A 98 9.41 -10.00 -10.48
N CYS A 99 8.44 -9.10 -10.35
CA CYS A 99 7.00 -9.39 -10.42
C CYS A 99 6.64 -10.13 -11.73
N LEU A 100 7.09 -9.61 -12.88
CA LEU A 100 6.85 -10.22 -14.18
C LEU A 100 7.49 -11.60 -14.31
N ALA A 101 8.70 -11.80 -13.79
CA ALA A 101 9.39 -13.08 -13.81
C ALA A 101 8.62 -14.13 -12.97
N VAL A 102 8.20 -13.78 -11.75
CA VAL A 102 7.40 -14.66 -10.89
C VAL A 102 6.05 -14.98 -11.55
N ALA A 103 5.37 -13.96 -12.10
CA ALA A 103 4.11 -14.15 -12.81
C ALA A 103 4.27 -15.11 -14.01
N ALA A 104 5.34 -14.97 -14.79
CA ALA A 104 5.62 -15.85 -15.92
C ALA A 104 5.85 -17.31 -15.49
N VAL A 105 6.68 -17.52 -14.47
CA VAL A 105 6.94 -18.86 -13.91
C VAL A 105 5.65 -19.51 -13.40
N ARG A 106 4.85 -18.75 -12.64
CA ARG A 106 3.56 -19.21 -12.12
C ARG A 106 2.57 -19.57 -13.23
N GLN A 107 2.48 -18.73 -14.26
CA GLN A 107 1.63 -19.00 -15.42
C GLN A 107 2.05 -20.29 -16.16
N GLN A 108 3.36 -20.54 -16.30
CA GLN A 108 3.87 -21.78 -16.88
C GLN A 108 3.55 -23.00 -16.00
N ALA A 109 3.72 -22.89 -14.68
CA ALA A 109 3.39 -23.95 -13.74
C ALA A 109 1.91 -24.35 -13.82
N ILE A 110 0.99 -23.37 -13.82
CA ILE A 110 -0.46 -23.64 -13.94
C ILE A 110 -0.83 -24.23 -15.31
N LYS A 111 -0.16 -23.82 -16.40
CA LYS A 111 -0.37 -24.42 -17.73
C LYS A 111 0.04 -25.90 -17.79
N SER A 112 1.03 -26.30 -16.99
CA SER A 112 1.45 -27.70 -16.87
C SER A 112 0.45 -28.58 -16.11
N VAL A 113 -0.46 -27.99 -15.34
CA VAL A 113 -1.51 -28.72 -14.61
C VAL A 113 -2.67 -29.06 -15.55
N ARG A 114 -3.28 -30.25 -15.37
CA ARG A 114 -4.48 -30.67 -16.11
C ARG A 114 -5.60 -29.63 -15.97
N LYS A 115 -6.25 -29.27 -17.09
CA LYS A 115 -7.30 -28.23 -17.13
C LYS A 115 -8.39 -28.39 -16.07
N SER A 116 -8.83 -29.63 -15.80
CA SER A 116 -9.85 -29.92 -14.78
C SER A 116 -9.40 -29.60 -13.35
N LEU A 117 -8.09 -29.63 -13.07
CA LEU A 117 -7.52 -29.37 -11.75
C LEU A 117 -6.99 -27.94 -11.59
N GLN A 118 -6.97 -27.13 -12.65
CA GLN A 118 -6.39 -25.78 -12.60
C GLN A 118 -7.08 -24.87 -11.61
N GLN A 119 -8.41 -24.94 -11.48
CA GLN A 119 -9.14 -24.11 -10.53
C GLN A 119 -8.82 -24.50 -9.08
N ALA A 120 -8.78 -25.81 -8.78
CA ALA A 120 -8.39 -26.30 -7.47
C ALA A 120 -6.93 -25.92 -7.14
N ALA A 121 -6.01 -26.08 -8.10
CA ALA A 121 -4.61 -25.71 -7.91
C ALA A 121 -4.43 -24.22 -7.58
N LYS A 122 -5.18 -23.32 -8.24
CA LYS A 122 -5.16 -21.88 -7.95
C LYS A 122 -5.67 -21.55 -6.54
N ILE A 123 -6.74 -22.21 -6.09
CA ILE A 123 -7.28 -22.01 -4.74
C ILE A 123 -6.29 -22.53 -3.69
N VAL A 124 -5.73 -23.72 -3.90
CA VAL A 124 -4.73 -24.32 -3.01
C VAL A 124 -3.48 -23.44 -2.93
N GLU A 125 -2.99 -22.93 -4.06
CA GLU A 125 -1.87 -21.99 -4.09
C GLU A 125 -2.19 -20.71 -3.31
N ALA A 126 -3.36 -20.11 -3.52
CA ALA A 126 -3.75 -18.89 -2.81
C ALA A 126 -3.84 -19.10 -1.30
N VAL A 127 -4.47 -20.19 -0.85
CA VAL A 127 -4.60 -20.52 0.59
C VAL A 127 -3.23 -20.82 1.19
N ALA A 128 -2.39 -21.60 0.50
CA ALA A 128 -1.03 -21.89 0.94
C ALA A 128 -0.19 -20.61 1.03
N PHE A 129 -0.31 -19.71 0.05
CA PHE A 129 0.39 -18.44 0.04
C PHE A 129 -0.02 -17.55 1.23
N ILE A 130 -1.33 -17.44 1.51
CA ILE A 130 -1.84 -16.71 2.68
C ILE A 130 -1.26 -17.28 3.98
N ALA A 131 -1.24 -18.61 4.13
CA ALA A 131 -0.68 -19.26 5.32
C ALA A 131 0.83 -18.97 5.47
N VAL A 132 1.59 -19.02 4.37
CA VAL A 132 3.02 -18.70 4.36
C VAL A 132 3.25 -17.22 4.70
N CYS A 133 2.46 -16.29 4.17
CA CYS A 133 2.54 -14.87 4.53
C CYS A 133 2.26 -14.64 6.01
N ALA A 134 1.20 -15.25 6.57
CA ALA A 134 0.87 -15.11 7.98
C ALA A 134 1.98 -15.65 8.90
N LEU A 135 2.51 -16.83 8.61
CA LEU A 135 3.61 -17.44 9.37
C LEU A 135 4.91 -16.64 9.24
N SER A 136 5.26 -16.20 8.04
CA SER A 136 6.50 -15.45 7.81
C SER A 136 6.45 -14.06 8.45
N TYR A 137 5.35 -13.31 8.31
CA TYR A 137 5.22 -11.99 8.92
C TYR A 137 5.24 -12.05 10.45
N THR A 138 4.60 -13.05 11.05
CA THR A 138 4.69 -13.26 12.51
C THR A 138 6.12 -13.62 12.93
N MET A 139 6.81 -14.50 12.19
CA MET A 139 8.21 -14.85 12.48
C MET A 139 9.16 -13.66 12.32
N VAL A 140 9.03 -12.87 11.25
CA VAL A 140 9.83 -11.66 11.03
C VAL A 140 9.56 -10.63 12.14
N SER A 141 8.31 -10.51 12.59
CA SER A 141 7.95 -9.62 13.70
C SER A 141 8.59 -10.02 15.03
N LEU A 142 8.90 -11.31 15.25
CA LEU A 142 9.63 -11.75 16.46
C LEU A 142 11.09 -11.29 16.50
N LEU A 143 11.69 -10.98 15.35
CA LEU A 143 13.06 -10.48 15.27
C LEU A 143 13.17 -8.99 15.59
N ALA A 144 12.04 -8.28 15.60
CA ALA A 144 12.00 -6.85 15.82
C ALA A 144 12.19 -6.50 17.30
N ARG A 145 12.84 -5.36 17.56
CA ARG A 145 12.92 -4.79 18.90
C ARG A 145 11.63 -4.02 19.24
N CYS A 146 11.22 -4.13 20.50
CA CYS A 146 10.09 -3.38 21.05
C CYS A 146 10.51 -1.96 21.42
N TYR A 147 9.59 -1.02 21.27
CA TYR A 147 9.78 0.39 21.63
C TYR A 147 8.58 0.90 22.42
N ASP A 148 8.79 1.94 23.22
CA ASP A 148 7.72 2.54 24.02
C ASP A 148 6.69 3.22 23.11
N VAL A 149 5.41 3.08 23.46
CA VAL A 149 4.31 3.65 22.68
C VAL A 149 4.39 5.19 22.71
N PRO A 150 4.56 5.85 21.55
CA PRO A 150 4.52 7.31 21.48
C PRO A 150 3.11 7.83 21.80
N HIS A 151 3.03 9.06 22.29
CA HIS A 151 1.75 9.70 22.59
C HIS A 151 1.10 10.11 21.26
N GLY A 152 0.11 9.36 20.77
CA GLY A 152 -0.62 9.70 19.55
C GLY A 152 -1.70 8.70 19.18
N GLU A 153 -2.64 9.12 18.32
CA GLU A 153 -3.76 8.31 17.81
C GLU A 153 -3.33 7.43 16.62
N VAL A 154 -2.15 6.80 16.67
CA VAL A 154 -1.71 5.87 15.62
C VAL A 154 -2.02 4.45 16.07
N GLU A 155 -2.63 3.65 15.19
CA GLU A 155 -2.90 2.23 15.45
C GLU A 155 -1.58 1.45 15.51
N LEU A 156 -1.08 1.23 16.72
CA LEU A 156 0.17 0.52 16.99
C LEU A 156 -0.12 -0.89 17.49
N VAL A 157 0.55 -1.87 16.88
CA VAL A 157 0.37 -3.27 17.19
C VAL A 157 1.38 -3.71 18.25
N ARG A 158 0.86 -4.14 19.40
CA ARG A 158 1.65 -4.84 20.42
C ARG A 158 1.75 -6.32 20.06
N PHE A 159 2.92 -6.76 19.62
CA PHE A 159 3.20 -8.17 19.30
C PHE A 159 4.47 -8.64 20.01
N ASN A 160 4.31 -9.59 20.95
CA ASN A 160 5.39 -10.14 21.76
C ASN A 160 6.23 -9.08 22.49
N CYS A 161 5.59 -8.02 22.97
CA CYS A 161 6.23 -6.91 23.71
C CYS A 161 5.58 -6.72 25.10
N PRO A 162 6.33 -6.18 26.08
CA PRO A 162 5.82 -5.76 27.38
C PRO A 162 4.63 -4.78 27.29
N GLU A 163 3.94 -4.57 28.41
CA GLU A 163 2.92 -3.52 28.51
C GLU A 163 3.54 -2.14 28.21
N ASN A 164 2.75 -1.26 27.57
CA ASN A 164 3.17 0.07 27.09
C ASN A 164 4.28 0.09 26.02
N GLN A 165 4.58 -1.06 25.39
CA GLN A 165 5.46 -1.15 24.24
C GLN A 165 4.75 -1.68 23.00
N TYR A 166 5.26 -1.29 21.82
CA TYR A 166 4.78 -1.75 20.53
C TYR A 166 5.90 -2.39 19.71
N ASN A 167 5.49 -3.19 18.72
CA ASN A 167 6.40 -3.82 17.78
C ASN A 167 6.27 -3.09 16.43
N PRO A 168 7.30 -2.34 15.97
CA PRO A 168 7.19 -1.52 14.77
C PRO A 168 7.04 -2.37 13.50
N VAL A 169 7.70 -3.53 13.40
CA VAL A 169 7.58 -4.44 12.26
C VAL A 169 6.21 -5.08 12.20
N ALA A 170 5.69 -5.55 13.34
CA ALA A 170 4.32 -6.06 13.42
C ALA A 170 3.30 -4.98 13.05
N SER A 171 3.54 -3.73 13.47
CA SER A 171 2.69 -2.58 13.15
C SER A 171 2.75 -2.17 11.67
N LEU A 172 3.64 -2.74 10.86
CA LEU A 172 3.71 -2.51 9.41
C LEU A 172 3.24 -3.74 8.62
N LEU A 173 3.62 -4.95 9.06
CA LEU A 173 3.35 -6.20 8.35
C LEU A 173 2.02 -6.86 8.75
N LEU A 174 1.57 -6.68 10.00
CA LEU A 174 0.35 -7.30 10.53
C LEU A 174 -0.86 -6.35 10.57
N THR A 175 -0.68 -5.11 10.10
CA THR A 175 -1.79 -4.18 9.83
C THR A 175 -2.10 -4.15 8.32
N THR A 176 -3.16 -3.44 7.95
CA THR A 176 -3.49 -3.20 6.54
C THR A 176 -2.42 -2.33 5.89
N SER A 177 -2.16 -2.51 4.59
CA SER A 177 -1.18 -1.66 3.88
C SER A 177 -1.54 -0.18 3.97
N GLU A 178 -2.84 0.15 4.01
CA GLU A 178 -3.31 1.51 4.26
C GLU A 178 -2.92 2.01 5.67
N GLY A 179 -3.15 1.21 6.71
CA GLY A 179 -2.73 1.55 8.07
C GLY A 179 -1.22 1.72 8.20
N ALA A 180 -0.43 0.88 7.53
CA ALA A 180 1.02 0.98 7.49
C ALA A 180 1.50 2.26 6.78
N VAL A 181 0.88 2.63 5.66
CA VAL A 181 1.15 3.88 4.94
C VAL A 181 0.82 5.09 5.83
N LYS A 182 -0.36 5.12 6.46
CA LYS A 182 -0.73 6.19 7.42
C LYS A 182 0.28 6.32 8.55
N LYS A 183 0.75 5.18 9.07
CA LYS A 183 1.81 5.16 10.09
C LYS A 183 3.08 5.81 9.55
N LEU A 184 3.58 5.44 8.37
CA LEU A 184 4.82 6.02 7.81
C LEU A 184 4.70 7.52 7.50
N PHE A 185 3.53 7.99 7.02
CA PHE A 185 3.29 9.40 6.71
C PHE A 185 2.92 10.27 7.91
N SER A 186 2.56 9.68 9.05
CA SER A 186 2.19 10.43 10.26
C SER A 186 3.31 11.40 10.64
N ALA A 187 3.01 12.69 10.58
CA ALA A 187 3.95 13.78 10.86
C ALA A 187 4.46 13.80 12.30
N HIS A 188 3.89 12.98 13.20
CA HIS A 188 4.30 12.89 14.59
C HIS A 188 5.58 12.07 14.80
N ASN A 189 6.03 11.31 13.80
CA ASN A 189 7.06 10.28 13.96
C ASN A 189 8.50 10.80 13.78
N ALA A 190 8.76 12.10 13.95
CA ALA A 190 10.11 12.67 13.83
C ALA A 190 11.02 12.10 14.95
N GLY A 191 11.73 11.00 14.65
CA GLY A 191 12.60 10.28 15.59
C GLY A 191 12.16 8.85 15.95
N GLU A 192 11.02 8.38 15.44
CA GLU A 192 10.44 7.07 15.79
C GLU A 192 10.73 5.96 14.77
N LEU A 193 11.27 6.31 13.60
CA LEU A 193 11.66 5.35 12.58
C LEU A 193 13.01 4.73 12.92
N HIS A 194 12.98 3.45 13.30
CA HIS A 194 14.18 2.69 13.59
C HIS A 194 14.64 1.94 12.34
N LEU A 195 15.66 2.47 11.66
CA LEU A 195 16.16 1.98 10.37
C LEU A 195 16.27 0.45 10.30
N GLY A 196 16.77 -0.22 11.35
CA GLY A 196 16.90 -1.68 11.36
C GLY A 196 15.56 -2.42 11.24
N ASN A 197 14.54 -1.98 11.98
CA ASN A 197 13.21 -2.60 11.95
C ASN A 197 12.45 -2.24 10.67
N GLU A 198 12.57 -0.99 10.22
CA GLU A 198 11.95 -0.52 8.98
C GLU A 198 12.57 -1.22 7.75
N CYS A 199 13.88 -1.39 7.71
CA CYS A 199 14.55 -2.19 6.67
C CYS A 199 14.10 -3.66 6.71
N LEU A 200 13.93 -4.25 7.89
CA LEU A 200 13.43 -5.62 8.02
C LEU A 200 12.00 -5.75 7.45
N ALA A 201 11.12 -4.81 7.79
CA ALA A 201 9.76 -4.76 7.26
C ALA A 201 9.76 -4.53 5.74
N PHE A 202 10.57 -3.60 5.24
CA PHE A 202 10.74 -3.30 3.81
C PHE A 202 11.16 -4.54 3.00
N VAL A 203 12.20 -5.25 3.45
CA VAL A 203 12.71 -6.43 2.74
C VAL A 203 11.65 -7.55 2.74
N ALA A 204 11.03 -7.81 3.89
CA ALA A 204 9.99 -8.82 4.00
C ALA A 204 8.80 -8.49 3.09
N TYR A 205 8.23 -7.29 3.22
CA TYR A 205 7.06 -6.87 2.46
C TYR A 205 7.33 -6.86 0.95
N THR A 206 8.50 -6.35 0.53
CA THR A 206 8.90 -6.35 -0.90
C THR A 206 8.96 -7.77 -1.46
N LEU A 207 9.59 -8.71 -0.76
CA LEU A 207 9.69 -10.11 -1.21
C LEU A 207 8.31 -10.74 -1.36
N PHE A 208 7.44 -10.55 -0.37
CA PHE A 208 6.08 -11.10 -0.41
C PHE A 208 5.19 -10.42 -1.45
N ASN A 209 5.34 -9.12 -1.69
CA ASN A 209 4.64 -8.41 -2.76
C ASN A 209 5.02 -8.96 -4.14
N VAL A 210 6.31 -9.16 -4.40
CA VAL A 210 6.78 -9.82 -5.63
C VAL A 210 6.16 -11.22 -5.76
N CYS A 211 6.20 -12.02 -4.70
CA CYS A 211 5.64 -13.37 -4.70
C CYS A 211 4.11 -13.42 -4.85
N LEU A 212 3.38 -12.39 -4.40
CA LEU A 212 1.92 -12.28 -4.55
C LEU A 212 1.50 -12.12 -6.02
N THR A 213 2.39 -11.61 -6.88
CA THR A 213 2.07 -11.25 -8.27
C THR A 213 1.59 -12.44 -9.09
N GLY A 214 0.31 -12.46 -9.47
CA GLY A 214 -0.28 -13.51 -10.31
C GLY A 214 -0.92 -14.67 -9.53
N VAL A 215 -0.98 -14.58 -8.19
CA VAL A 215 -1.87 -15.42 -7.39
C VAL A 215 -3.32 -15.09 -7.77
N ALA A 216 -4.19 -16.09 -7.81
CA ALA A 216 -5.59 -15.95 -8.24
C ALA A 216 -6.50 -15.34 -7.16
N VAL A 217 -6.15 -14.15 -6.67
CA VAL A 217 -6.92 -13.37 -5.70
C VAL A 217 -7.21 -11.97 -6.25
N PRO A 218 -8.36 -11.36 -5.94
CA PRO A 218 -8.61 -9.97 -6.29
C PRO A 218 -7.68 -9.08 -5.44
N SER A 219 -6.68 -8.48 -6.06
CA SER A 219 -5.72 -7.60 -5.39
C SER A 219 -5.37 -6.39 -6.25
N GLY A 220 -5.20 -5.23 -5.63
CA GLY A 220 -4.60 -4.05 -6.25
C GLY A 220 -3.14 -3.92 -5.81
N ASN A 221 -2.25 -3.53 -6.74
CA ASN A 221 -0.83 -3.34 -6.41
C ASN A 221 -0.48 -1.89 -6.02
N PHE A 222 -1.43 -0.95 -6.14
CA PHE A 222 -1.20 0.47 -5.91
C PHE A 222 -0.74 0.76 -4.47
N THR A 223 -1.56 0.42 -3.47
CA THR A 223 -1.25 0.69 -2.05
C THR A 223 -0.02 -0.08 -1.58
N GLY A 224 0.20 -1.30 -2.11
CA GLY A 224 1.40 -2.07 -1.80
C GLY A 224 2.67 -1.44 -2.35
N SER A 225 2.64 -0.91 -3.57
CA SER A 225 3.77 -0.18 -4.15
C SER A 225 4.02 1.15 -3.42
N MET A 226 2.95 1.83 -2.97
CA MET A 226 3.05 3.04 -2.14
C MET A 226 3.65 2.77 -0.76
N LEU A 227 3.45 1.58 -0.18
CA LEU A 227 4.07 1.19 1.09
C LEU A 227 5.55 0.83 0.95
N ILE A 228 5.93 0.27 -0.20
CA ILE A 228 7.33 -0.09 -0.49
C ILE A 228 8.18 1.15 -0.75
N GLY A 229 7.62 2.14 -1.46
CA GLY A 229 8.30 3.40 -1.78
C GLY A 229 8.38 4.33 -0.58
#